data_AF-A0A1J5LV38-F1
#
_entry.id   AF-A0A1J5LV38-F1
#
_cell.length_a   1.000
_cell.length_b   1.000
_cell.length_c   1.000
_cell.angle_alpha   90.00
_cell.angle_beta   90.00
_cell.angle_gamma   90.00
#
_symmetry.space_group_name_H-M   'P 1'
#
loop_
_entity.id
_entity.type
_entity.pdbx_description
1 polymer ?
#
loop_
_entity_poly.entity_id
_entity_poly.type
_entity_poly.pdbx_seq_one_letter_code
_entity_poly.pdbx_strand_id
1 'polypeptide(L)'
;MIAFIGFNGFSQKDSKVADCISLFEKDPEKATSKLKKLIDKAGDEAKYEAWDLFVEMKENIYNTKLTKVGDSFDYFVITQEFNRLSFARDSLLSGNVELTDGEIKYYLNEIDNEQTILDNKAYAMYADEYESYLFAMREASLKSKSVRADANMRAMYFDGDPDTMTADTAEIRMFGMAYDNINTGKLEEGKTVLDNIAKAYPNSYSVNMTYYLYYYYKEQFDSSKMYLKKTIELYPNQIEPRENLAKILFGEGNTFRAKKQVEVLMVLFPGQDMKNYMSEILFVEDKKLAEKRLIRPIFPNQIGLNFPMEKNHWKDYQEAKLKVEAFTEVTGIIKENDVTKEKYLEMYSWKRMLEKNRTKKPEELAFAYQMEEAGLLDCYVFFSNYHIDFAAQAEDWAKSDENKERTKNFVYKYLVELAD
;
A
#
# COMPACT_ATOMS: atom_id res chain seq x y z
N MET A 1 -14.17 -10.20 22.56
CA MET A 1 -15.30 -9.84 21.68
C MET A 1 -14.69 -9.13 20.49
N ILE A 2 -14.52 -9.85 19.37
CA ILE A 2 -13.91 -9.29 18.16
C ILE A 2 -14.97 -8.38 17.54
N ALA A 3 -14.78 -7.08 17.65
CA ALA A 3 -15.73 -6.13 17.07
C ALA A 3 -15.41 -6.01 15.57
N PHE A 4 -16.18 -6.71 14.73
CA PHE A 4 -16.25 -6.44 13.28
C PHE A 4 -16.98 -5.10 13.08
N ILE A 5 -16.30 -3.98 13.35
CA ILE A 5 -16.91 -2.64 13.46
C ILE A 5 -17.49 -2.16 12.10
N GLY A 6 -17.09 -2.74 10.97
CA GLY A 6 -17.46 -2.27 9.62
C GLY A 6 -18.65 -2.95 8.92
N PHE A 7 -19.15 -4.11 9.37
CA PHE A 7 -19.96 -4.99 8.48
C PHE A 7 -21.45 -5.15 8.83
N ASN A 8 -21.98 -4.41 9.80
CA ASN A 8 -23.33 -4.63 10.32
C ASN A 8 -24.44 -4.60 9.25
N GLY A 9 -24.25 -3.94 8.10
CA GLY A 9 -25.25 -3.90 7.03
C GLY A 9 -25.22 -5.09 6.05
N PHE A 10 -24.04 -5.63 5.73
CA PHE A 10 -23.87 -6.68 4.72
C PHE A 10 -23.98 -8.08 5.32
N SER A 11 -23.35 -8.31 6.48
CA SER A 11 -23.37 -9.59 7.17
C SER A 11 -24.77 -10.02 7.61
N GLN A 12 -25.66 -9.06 7.91
CA GLN A 12 -27.03 -9.34 8.32
C GLN A 12 -27.92 -9.84 7.16
N LYS A 13 -27.54 -9.62 5.90
CA LYS A 13 -28.36 -9.98 4.73
C LYS A 13 -27.95 -11.29 4.06
N ASP A 14 -26.70 -11.72 4.18
CA ASP A 14 -26.23 -13.01 3.66
C ASP A 14 -25.96 -13.99 4.82
N SER A 15 -26.88 -14.94 5.02
CA SER A 15 -26.80 -15.92 6.09
C SER A 15 -25.53 -16.77 6.04
N LYS A 16 -24.96 -17.01 4.84
CA LYS A 16 -23.73 -17.81 4.71
C LYS A 16 -22.50 -17.02 5.16
N VAL A 17 -22.49 -15.71 4.95
CA VAL A 17 -21.44 -14.81 5.45
C VAL A 17 -21.54 -14.68 6.97
N ALA A 18 -22.77 -14.52 7.51
CA ALA A 18 -23.01 -14.50 8.96
C ALA A 18 -22.52 -15.78 9.67
N ASP A 19 -22.73 -16.95 9.05
CA ASP A 19 -22.19 -18.21 9.55
C ASP A 19 -20.66 -18.21 9.64
N CYS A 20 -19.98 -17.61 8.66
CA CYS A 20 -18.51 -17.55 8.65
C CYS A 20 -18.00 -16.67 9.80
N ILE A 21 -18.64 -15.52 10.05
CA ILE A 21 -18.33 -14.64 11.18
C ILE A 21 -18.51 -15.39 12.51
N SER A 22 -19.65 -16.08 12.67
CA SER A 22 -19.94 -16.85 13.89
C SER A 22 -18.98 -18.02 14.09
N LEU A 23 -18.48 -18.60 13.00
CA LEU A 23 -17.50 -19.68 13.05
C LEU A 23 -16.09 -19.17 13.39
N PHE A 24 -15.76 -17.92 13.04
CA PHE A 24 -14.42 -17.36 13.17
C PHE A 24 -13.92 -17.37 14.62
N GLU A 25 -14.80 -17.07 15.60
CA GLU A 25 -14.42 -17.10 17.02
C GLU A 25 -14.03 -18.52 17.51
N LYS A 26 -14.51 -19.57 16.84
CA LYS A 26 -14.28 -20.97 17.22
C LYS A 26 -13.18 -21.63 16.39
N ASP A 27 -13.09 -21.28 15.11
CA ASP A 27 -12.19 -21.90 14.13
C ASP A 27 -11.88 -20.89 13.00
N PRO A 28 -10.89 -19.99 13.22
CA PRO A 28 -10.52 -18.95 12.26
C PRO A 28 -10.13 -19.48 10.87
N GLU A 29 -9.39 -20.58 10.81
CA GLU A 29 -8.94 -21.18 9.54
C GLU A 29 -10.12 -21.76 8.75
N LYS A 30 -11.02 -22.48 9.42
CA LYS A 30 -12.20 -23.01 8.75
C LYS A 30 -13.17 -21.91 8.32
N ALA A 31 -13.32 -20.87 9.12
CA ALA A 31 -14.14 -19.71 8.78
C ALA A 31 -13.61 -18.98 7.54
N THR A 32 -12.32 -18.67 7.50
CA THR A 32 -11.69 -18.01 6.35
C THR A 32 -11.73 -18.88 5.09
N SER A 33 -11.46 -20.19 5.21
CA SER A 33 -11.58 -21.14 4.10
C SER A 33 -13.02 -21.22 3.56
N LYS A 34 -14.02 -21.25 4.44
CA LYS A 34 -15.44 -21.26 4.05
C LYS A 34 -15.82 -19.95 3.33
N LEU A 35 -15.42 -18.80 3.87
CA LEU A 35 -15.67 -17.50 3.26
C LEU A 35 -15.02 -17.40 1.88
N LYS A 36 -13.76 -17.82 1.74
CA LYS A 36 -13.06 -17.81 0.45
C LYS A 36 -13.77 -18.64 -0.61
N LYS A 37 -14.27 -19.83 -0.26
CA LYS A 37 -15.07 -20.66 -1.19
C LYS A 37 -16.36 -19.98 -1.63
N LEU A 38 -16.99 -19.18 -0.77
CA LEU A 38 -18.19 -18.42 -1.15
C LEU A 38 -17.83 -17.31 -2.14
N ILE A 39 -16.76 -16.59 -1.89
CA ILE A 39 -16.22 -15.55 -2.77
C ILE A 39 -15.87 -16.15 -4.14
N ASP A 40 -15.09 -17.24 -4.16
CA ASP A 40 -14.69 -17.90 -5.41
C ASP A 40 -15.87 -18.45 -6.20
N LYS A 41 -16.91 -18.94 -5.51
CA LYS A 41 -18.14 -19.39 -6.15
C LYS A 41 -18.94 -18.24 -6.76
N ALA A 42 -18.88 -17.04 -6.19
CA ALA A 42 -19.54 -15.86 -6.72
C ALA A 42 -18.79 -15.29 -7.94
N GLY A 43 -17.47 -15.48 -8.04
CA GLY A 43 -16.68 -15.01 -9.16
C GLY A 43 -16.73 -13.49 -9.29
N ASP A 44 -17.03 -12.98 -10.48
CA ASP A 44 -17.10 -11.53 -10.76
C ASP A 44 -18.28 -10.83 -10.03
N GLU A 45 -19.27 -11.60 -9.58
CA GLU A 45 -20.41 -11.11 -8.78
C GLU A 45 -20.08 -11.03 -7.28
N ALA A 46 -18.85 -11.40 -6.89
CA ALA A 46 -18.42 -11.30 -5.50
C ALA A 46 -18.39 -9.83 -5.06
N LYS A 47 -19.14 -9.53 -4.01
CA LYS A 47 -19.17 -8.21 -3.39
C LYS A 47 -17.85 -7.87 -2.72
N TYR A 48 -17.39 -6.62 -2.85
CA TYR A 48 -16.13 -6.19 -2.25
C TYR A 48 -16.16 -6.27 -0.72
N GLU A 49 -17.33 -6.16 -0.09
CA GLU A 49 -17.48 -6.32 1.37
C GLU A 49 -17.13 -7.73 1.84
N ALA A 50 -17.37 -8.76 1.02
CA ALA A 50 -16.95 -10.13 1.33
C ALA A 50 -15.42 -10.26 1.28
N TRP A 51 -14.78 -9.58 0.32
CA TRP A 51 -13.32 -9.48 0.24
C TRP A 51 -12.73 -8.72 1.43
N ASP A 52 -13.31 -7.57 1.79
CA ASP A 52 -12.87 -6.79 2.95
C ASP A 52 -12.98 -7.59 4.26
N LEU A 53 -14.02 -8.43 4.40
CA LEU A 53 -14.18 -9.33 5.54
C LEU A 53 -13.13 -10.45 5.52
N PHE A 54 -12.83 -11.02 4.34
CA PHE A 54 -11.80 -12.04 4.20
C PHE A 54 -10.41 -11.50 4.57
N VAL A 55 -10.08 -10.29 4.12
CA VAL A 55 -8.86 -9.56 4.48
C VAL A 55 -8.80 -9.32 5.99
N GLU A 56 -9.88 -8.82 6.60
CA GLU A 56 -9.94 -8.58 8.06
C GLU A 56 -9.74 -9.86 8.87
N MET A 57 -10.35 -10.97 8.45
CA MET A 57 -10.17 -12.25 9.13
C MET A 57 -8.71 -12.73 9.06
N LYS A 58 -8.04 -12.55 7.90
CA LYS A 58 -6.63 -12.91 7.74
C LYS A 58 -5.69 -11.97 8.52
N GLU A 59 -6.01 -10.68 8.57
CA GLU A 59 -5.32 -9.71 9.43
C GLU A 59 -5.41 -10.10 10.91
N ASN A 60 -6.59 -10.49 11.39
CA ASN A 60 -6.77 -10.93 12.77
C ASN A 60 -5.97 -12.20 13.10
N ILE A 61 -5.91 -13.17 12.17
CA ILE A 61 -5.09 -14.38 12.33
C ILE A 61 -3.62 -13.99 12.43
N TYR A 62 -3.14 -13.14 11.52
CA TYR A 62 -1.77 -12.63 11.52
C TYR A 62 -1.43 -11.87 12.81
N ASN A 63 -2.25 -10.90 13.22
CA ASN A 63 -2.01 -10.12 14.44
C ASN A 63 -2.02 -10.99 15.69
N THR A 64 -2.93 -11.97 15.76
CA THR A 64 -2.95 -12.95 16.86
C THR A 64 -1.67 -13.78 16.90
N LYS A 65 -1.16 -14.19 15.73
CA LYS A 65 0.11 -14.89 15.63
C LYS A 65 1.27 -14.01 16.06
N LEU A 66 1.31 -12.77 15.60
CA LEU A 66 2.36 -11.80 15.92
C LEU A 66 2.43 -11.51 17.42
N THR A 67 1.28 -11.32 18.09
CA THR A 67 1.24 -11.18 19.56
C THR A 67 1.83 -12.40 20.26
N LYS A 68 1.43 -13.62 19.86
CA LYS A 68 1.97 -14.86 20.45
C LYS A 68 3.48 -15.01 20.22
N VAL A 69 3.98 -14.59 19.06
CA VAL A 69 5.41 -14.59 18.75
C VAL A 69 6.13 -13.59 19.65
N GLY A 70 5.62 -12.36 19.78
CA GLY A 70 6.16 -11.33 20.67
C GLY A 70 6.25 -11.79 22.13
N ASP A 71 5.27 -12.56 22.60
CA ASP A 71 5.24 -13.12 23.96
C ASP A 71 6.08 -14.41 24.13
N SER A 72 6.69 -14.92 23.05
CA SER A 72 7.39 -16.21 23.09
C SER A 72 8.82 -16.10 23.63
N PHE A 73 9.27 -17.15 24.32
CA PHE A 73 10.65 -17.24 24.82
C PHE A 73 11.68 -17.25 23.67
N ASP A 74 11.36 -17.91 22.55
CA ASP A 74 12.26 -17.96 21.39
C ASP A 74 12.50 -16.58 20.79
N TYR A 75 11.43 -15.78 20.62
CA TYR A 75 11.54 -14.40 20.13
C TYR A 75 12.29 -13.51 21.12
N PHE A 76 12.07 -13.70 22.43
CA PHE A 76 12.86 -13.03 23.46
C PHE A 76 14.36 -13.34 23.33
N VAL A 77 14.74 -14.62 23.16
CA VAL A 77 16.15 -15.01 22.96
C VAL A 77 16.74 -14.39 21.71
N ILE A 78 16.01 -14.40 20.59
CA ILE A 78 16.44 -13.75 19.34
C ILE A 78 16.70 -12.25 19.58
N THR A 79 15.77 -11.57 20.25
CA THR A 79 15.88 -10.13 20.54
C THR A 79 17.06 -9.81 21.46
N GLN A 80 17.31 -10.63 22.48
CA GLN A 80 18.48 -10.46 23.36
C GLN A 80 19.79 -10.61 22.59
N GLU A 81 19.89 -11.61 21.71
CA GLU A 81 21.09 -11.81 20.91
C GLU A 81 21.29 -10.70 19.88
N PHE A 82 20.21 -10.23 19.25
CA PHE A 82 20.24 -9.09 18.34
C PHE A 82 20.76 -7.83 19.04
N ASN A 83 20.23 -7.52 20.23
CA ASN A 83 20.66 -6.38 21.04
C ASN A 83 22.14 -6.49 21.47
N ARG A 84 22.60 -7.71 21.79
CA ARG A 84 24.01 -7.98 22.10
C ARG A 84 24.93 -7.65 20.92
N LEU A 85 24.51 -8.02 19.70
CA LEU A 85 25.23 -7.74 18.47
C LEU A 85 25.24 -6.24 18.14
N SER A 86 24.11 -5.54 18.32
CA SER A 86 24.03 -4.08 18.14
C SER A 86 24.99 -3.34 19.08
N PHE A 87 25.04 -3.74 20.36
CA PHE A 87 25.98 -3.15 21.32
C PHE A 87 27.46 -3.38 20.92
N ALA A 88 27.77 -4.57 20.40
CA ALA A 88 29.11 -4.87 19.89
C ALA A 88 29.45 -4.00 18.66
N ARG A 89 28.51 -3.82 17.75
CA ARG A 89 28.63 -2.95 16.57
C ARG A 89 28.94 -1.51 16.96
N ASP A 90 28.18 -0.95 17.90
CA ASP A 90 28.39 0.42 18.38
C ASP A 90 29.74 0.59 19.06
N SER A 91 30.18 -0.41 19.81
CA SER A 91 31.51 -0.42 20.43
C SER A 91 32.63 -0.37 19.38
N LEU A 92 32.52 -1.14 18.30
CA LEU A 92 33.46 -1.12 17.18
C LEU A 92 33.48 0.24 16.46
N LEU A 93 32.30 0.81 16.19
CA LEU A 93 32.17 2.09 15.47
C LEU A 93 32.61 3.30 16.31
N SER A 94 32.48 3.23 17.63
CA SER A 94 32.91 4.29 18.55
C SER A 94 34.43 4.41 18.70
N GLY A 95 35.21 3.46 18.15
CA GLY A 95 36.67 3.47 18.24
C GLY A 95 37.22 3.12 19.63
N ASN A 96 36.38 2.60 20.53
CA ASN A 96 36.76 2.18 21.89
C ASN A 96 37.40 0.77 21.93
N VAL A 97 38.07 0.37 20.84
CA VAL A 97 38.64 -0.97 20.67
C VAL A 97 40.06 -0.88 20.12
N GLU A 98 40.97 -1.67 20.65
CA GLU A 98 42.34 -1.81 20.11
C GLU A 98 42.36 -2.81 18.95
N LEU A 99 41.72 -2.44 17.83
CA LEU A 99 41.66 -3.23 16.60
C LEU A 99 42.10 -2.40 15.40
N THR A 100 42.62 -3.07 14.38
CA THR A 100 42.90 -2.43 13.08
C THR A 100 41.62 -2.21 12.27
N ASP A 101 41.62 -1.27 11.34
CA ASP A 101 40.48 -1.01 10.45
C ASP A 101 40.02 -2.27 9.68
N GLY A 102 40.97 -3.13 9.31
CA GLY A 102 40.69 -4.39 8.62
C GLY A 102 39.93 -5.39 9.51
N GLU A 103 40.32 -5.48 10.77
CA GLU A 103 39.64 -6.33 11.76
C GLU A 103 38.26 -5.77 12.12
N ILE A 104 38.14 -4.45 12.30
CA ILE A 104 36.85 -3.79 12.53
C ILE A 104 35.88 -4.11 11.39
N LYS A 105 36.30 -3.94 10.13
CA LYS A 105 35.46 -4.24 8.96
C LYS A 105 35.04 -5.71 8.91
N TYR A 106 35.94 -6.62 9.24
CA TYR A 106 35.63 -8.05 9.32
C TYR A 106 34.53 -8.33 10.35
N TYR A 107 34.67 -7.83 11.58
CA TYR A 107 33.68 -8.05 12.64
C TYR A 107 32.33 -7.38 12.36
N LEU A 108 32.32 -6.20 11.74
CA LEU A 108 31.08 -5.55 11.32
C LEU A 108 30.31 -6.43 10.32
N ASN A 109 31.01 -7.02 9.34
CA ASN A 109 30.38 -7.91 8.37
C ASN A 109 29.84 -9.20 9.03
N GLU A 110 30.57 -9.78 9.99
CA GLU A 110 30.09 -10.94 10.74
C GLU A 110 28.85 -10.60 11.59
N ILE A 111 28.84 -9.42 12.23
CA ILE A 111 27.68 -8.93 12.98
C ILE A 111 26.47 -8.76 12.06
N ASP A 112 26.65 -8.09 10.91
CA ASP A 112 25.56 -7.84 9.96
C ASP A 112 24.98 -9.18 9.43
N ASN A 113 25.84 -10.18 9.18
CA ASN A 113 25.43 -11.52 8.78
C ASN A 113 24.60 -12.22 9.86
N GLU A 114 25.07 -12.21 11.12
CA GLU A 114 24.35 -12.84 12.24
C GLU A 114 23.03 -12.14 12.54
N GLN A 115 23.00 -10.80 12.49
CA GLN A 115 21.76 -10.02 12.61
C GLN A 115 20.76 -10.40 11.51
N THR A 116 21.22 -10.54 10.27
CA THR A 116 20.37 -11.02 9.16
C THR A 116 19.81 -12.42 9.42
N ILE A 117 20.59 -13.33 10.02
CA ILE A 117 20.13 -14.68 10.39
C ILE A 117 19.06 -14.60 11.48
N LEU A 118 19.25 -13.76 12.49
CA LEU A 118 18.29 -13.55 13.58
C LEU A 118 16.99 -12.95 13.09
N ASP A 119 17.04 -11.95 12.21
CA ASP A 119 15.85 -11.35 11.59
C ASP A 119 15.07 -12.38 10.78
N ASN A 120 15.76 -13.20 9.97
CA ASN A 120 15.12 -14.27 9.23
C ASN A 120 14.47 -15.32 10.15
N LYS A 121 15.11 -15.64 11.28
CA LYS A 121 14.53 -16.55 12.28
C LYS A 121 13.28 -15.94 12.91
N ALA A 122 13.32 -14.67 13.31
CA ALA A 122 12.16 -13.97 13.85
C ALA A 122 11.01 -13.92 12.84
N TYR A 123 11.30 -13.55 11.59
CA TYR A 123 10.33 -13.52 10.49
C TYR A 123 9.67 -14.89 10.27
N ALA A 124 10.47 -15.95 10.21
CA ALA A 124 9.97 -17.31 9.99
C ALA A 124 8.96 -17.77 11.05
N MET A 125 8.94 -17.15 12.24
CA MET A 125 7.97 -17.49 13.29
C MET A 125 6.54 -17.11 12.91
N TYR A 126 6.34 -16.11 12.05
CA TYR A 126 5.02 -15.60 11.64
C TYR A 126 4.85 -15.47 10.11
N ALA A 127 5.84 -15.87 9.32
CA ALA A 127 5.87 -15.70 7.87
C ALA A 127 4.64 -16.29 7.19
N ASP A 128 4.21 -17.50 7.55
CA ASP A 128 3.07 -18.15 6.90
C ASP A 128 1.76 -17.34 7.03
N GLU A 129 1.47 -16.82 8.24
CA GLU A 129 0.30 -15.99 8.47
C GLU A 129 0.42 -14.61 7.81
N TYR A 130 1.62 -14.03 7.79
CA TYR A 130 1.89 -12.76 7.10
C TYR A 130 1.71 -12.90 5.57
N GLU A 131 2.32 -13.92 4.96
CA GLU A 131 2.20 -14.19 3.53
C GLU A 131 0.76 -14.55 3.15
N SER A 132 0.04 -15.29 4.00
CA SER A 132 -1.39 -15.56 3.79
C SER A 132 -2.24 -14.27 3.85
N TYR A 133 -1.89 -13.33 4.72
CA TYR A 133 -2.58 -12.04 4.80
C TYR A 133 -2.25 -11.15 3.60
N LEU A 134 -0.98 -11.06 3.23
CA LEU A 134 -0.53 -10.32 2.05
C LEU A 134 -1.19 -10.85 0.78
N PHE A 135 -1.23 -12.16 0.59
CA PHE A 135 -1.92 -12.79 -0.52
C PHE A 135 -3.41 -12.42 -0.56
N ALA A 136 -4.09 -12.43 0.59
CA ALA A 136 -5.50 -12.06 0.68
C ALA A 136 -5.75 -10.60 0.27
N MET A 137 -4.87 -9.67 0.68
CA MET A 137 -4.96 -8.27 0.27
C MET A 137 -4.72 -8.10 -1.23
N ARG A 138 -3.66 -8.71 -1.77
CA ARG A 138 -3.38 -8.67 -3.21
C ARG A 138 -4.56 -9.22 -4.00
N GLU A 139 -5.11 -10.37 -3.61
CA GLU A 139 -6.24 -10.97 -4.31
C GLU A 139 -7.50 -10.11 -4.23
N ALA A 140 -7.80 -9.55 -3.05
CA ALA A 140 -8.93 -8.65 -2.84
C ALA A 140 -8.81 -7.38 -3.70
N SER A 141 -7.63 -6.78 -3.77
CA SER A 141 -7.36 -5.67 -4.69
C SER A 141 -7.57 -6.10 -6.13
N LEU A 142 -6.97 -7.21 -6.56
CA LEU A 142 -7.04 -7.66 -7.95
C LEU A 142 -8.47 -7.94 -8.43
N LYS A 143 -9.30 -8.55 -7.57
CA LYS A 143 -10.61 -9.11 -7.94
C LYS A 143 -11.81 -8.29 -7.44
N SER A 144 -11.59 -7.17 -6.76
CA SER A 144 -12.68 -6.37 -6.23
C SER A 144 -12.31 -4.88 -6.11
N LYS A 145 -13.19 -4.11 -5.50
CA LYS A 145 -12.98 -2.71 -5.11
C LYS A 145 -12.72 -2.57 -3.61
N SER A 146 -11.95 -3.51 -3.04
CA SER A 146 -11.59 -3.52 -1.62
C SER A 146 -10.71 -2.32 -1.28
N VAL A 147 -11.30 -1.32 -0.63
CA VAL A 147 -10.57 -0.14 -0.12
C VAL A 147 -9.61 -0.55 0.99
N ARG A 148 -10.03 -1.48 1.86
CA ARG A 148 -9.20 -1.98 2.95
C ARG A 148 -7.91 -2.61 2.43
N ALA A 149 -8.00 -3.46 1.41
CA ALA A 149 -6.82 -4.11 0.85
C ALA A 149 -5.84 -3.08 0.28
N ASP A 150 -6.33 -2.14 -0.55
CA ASP A 150 -5.47 -1.12 -1.16
C ASP A 150 -4.86 -0.17 -0.12
N ALA A 151 -5.63 0.27 0.89
CA ALA A 151 -5.14 1.13 1.96
C ALA A 151 -4.10 0.44 2.84
N ASN A 152 -4.33 -0.84 3.21
CA ASN A 152 -3.37 -1.59 4.01
C ASN A 152 -2.08 -1.87 3.23
N MET A 153 -2.18 -2.25 1.96
CA MET A 153 -0.99 -2.42 1.11
C MET A 153 -0.27 -1.08 0.88
N ARG A 154 -1.01 0.03 0.75
CA ARG A 154 -0.39 1.35 0.70
C ARG A 154 0.48 1.61 1.92
N ALA A 155 -0.09 1.37 3.11
CA ALA A 155 0.62 1.54 4.37
C ALA A 155 1.87 0.64 4.46
N MET A 156 1.81 -0.58 3.94
CA MET A 156 2.95 -1.51 3.96
C MET A 156 4.07 -1.14 2.98
N TYR A 157 3.74 -0.62 1.80
CA TYR A 157 4.70 -0.49 0.70
C TYR A 157 5.14 0.94 0.41
N PHE A 158 4.38 1.95 0.80
CA PHE A 158 4.68 3.36 0.48
C PHE A 158 4.76 4.27 1.70
N ASP A 159 4.05 3.94 2.78
CA ASP A 159 4.14 4.70 4.03
C ASP A 159 5.37 4.21 4.82
N GLY A 160 6.57 4.35 4.23
CA GLY A 160 7.84 4.13 4.92
C GLY A 160 8.17 5.31 5.84
N ASP A 161 8.87 5.06 6.96
CA ASP A 161 9.24 6.09 7.93
C ASP A 161 10.14 7.15 7.26
N PRO A 162 9.62 8.36 6.97
CA PRO A 162 10.40 9.41 6.34
C PRO A 162 11.09 10.30 7.38
N ASP A 163 11.01 9.94 8.66
CA ASP A 163 11.52 10.76 9.72
C ASP A 163 13.04 10.68 9.84
N THR A 164 13.57 11.76 10.42
CA THR A 164 14.99 11.97 10.72
C THR A 164 15.32 11.63 12.18
N MET A 165 14.30 11.31 12.98
CA MET A 165 14.48 10.84 14.36
C MET A 165 15.05 9.42 14.37
N THR A 166 16.17 9.20 15.05
CA THR A 166 16.87 7.90 15.07
C THR A 166 16.39 7.02 16.22
N ALA A 167 16.12 5.73 15.93
CA ALA A 167 15.40 4.73 16.73
C ALA A 167 15.75 4.62 18.24
N ASP A 168 16.97 4.98 18.66
CA ASP A 168 17.46 4.76 20.03
C ASP A 168 17.54 6.01 20.92
N THR A 169 16.88 7.09 20.52
CA THR A 169 16.97 8.39 21.23
C THR A 169 15.97 8.53 22.37
N ALA A 170 16.31 9.32 23.39
CA ALA A 170 15.36 9.70 24.44
C ALA A 170 14.18 10.50 23.85
N GLU A 171 14.46 11.22 22.76
CA GLU A 171 13.55 12.04 21.98
C GLU A 171 12.47 11.20 21.29
N ILE A 172 12.75 9.97 20.85
CA ILE A 172 11.70 9.04 20.34
C ILE A 172 10.72 8.65 21.45
N ARG A 173 11.23 8.34 22.65
CA ARG A 173 10.34 8.03 23.78
C ARG A 173 9.47 9.24 24.15
N MET A 174 10.07 10.42 24.16
CA MET A 174 9.33 11.67 24.36
C MET A 174 8.31 11.92 23.25
N PHE A 175 8.65 11.59 22.00
CA PHE A 175 7.72 11.69 20.88
C PHE A 175 6.52 10.76 21.06
N GLY A 176 6.76 9.49 21.39
CA GLY A 176 5.70 8.53 21.70
C GLY A 176 4.76 9.06 22.79
N MET A 177 5.31 9.63 23.87
CA MET A 177 4.51 10.28 24.92
C MET A 177 3.70 11.47 24.40
N ALA A 178 4.28 12.32 23.56
CA ALA A 178 3.59 13.49 22.99
C ALA A 178 2.42 13.04 22.10
N TYR A 179 2.68 12.07 21.22
CA TYR A 179 1.69 11.49 20.32
C TYR A 179 0.54 10.83 21.09
N ASP A 180 0.84 10.00 22.09
CA ASP A 180 -0.17 9.35 22.93
C ASP A 180 -1.02 10.36 23.70
N ASN A 181 -0.39 11.39 24.29
CA ASN A 181 -1.11 12.45 24.98
C ASN A 181 -2.06 13.19 24.05
N ILE A 182 -1.64 13.49 22.82
CA ILE A 182 -2.50 14.16 21.83
C ILE A 182 -3.68 13.25 21.43
N ASN A 183 -3.43 11.98 21.10
CA ASN A 183 -4.48 11.03 20.70
C ASN A 183 -5.45 10.67 21.83
N THR A 184 -5.03 10.79 23.09
CA THR A 184 -5.88 10.54 24.27
C THR A 184 -6.55 11.82 24.81
N GLY A 185 -6.43 12.95 24.10
CA GLY A 185 -7.11 14.21 24.42
C GLY A 185 -6.39 15.09 25.45
N LYS A 186 -5.20 14.69 25.93
CA LYS A 186 -4.32 15.51 26.78
C LYS A 186 -3.50 16.48 25.93
N LEU A 187 -4.20 17.30 25.15
CA LEU A 187 -3.62 18.07 24.04
C LEU A 187 -2.49 19.00 24.47
N GLU A 188 -2.65 19.76 25.56
CA GLU A 188 -1.63 20.73 26.01
C GLU A 188 -0.40 20.06 26.65
N GLU A 189 -0.57 18.92 27.32
CA GLU A 189 0.54 18.11 27.84
C GLU A 189 1.37 17.55 26.68
N GLY A 190 0.69 16.96 25.69
CA GLY A 190 1.35 16.45 24.49
C GLY A 190 2.05 17.55 23.70
N LYS A 191 1.42 18.72 23.53
CA LYS A 191 2.04 19.87 22.87
C LYS A 191 3.29 20.36 23.59
N THR A 192 3.28 20.40 24.92
CA THR A 192 4.45 20.85 25.70
C THR A 192 5.67 19.96 25.44
N VAL A 193 5.46 18.64 25.37
CA VAL A 193 6.51 17.67 25.03
C VAL A 193 6.93 17.83 23.56
N LEU A 194 5.97 17.97 22.65
CA LEU A 194 6.19 18.16 21.22
C LEU A 194 7.02 19.42 20.91
N ASP A 195 6.75 20.54 21.59
CA ASP A 195 7.48 21.81 21.44
C ASP A 195 8.96 21.67 21.83
N ASN A 196 9.30 20.75 22.74
CA ASN A 196 10.70 20.47 23.08
C ASN A 196 11.39 19.65 21.99
N ILE A 197 10.71 18.65 21.44
CA ILE A 197 11.23 17.81 20.36
C ILE A 197 11.42 18.64 19.08
N ALA A 198 10.46 19.51 18.76
CA ALA A 198 10.49 20.36 17.57
C ALA A 198 11.66 21.33 17.52
N LYS A 199 12.31 21.65 18.66
CA LYS A 199 13.55 22.45 18.68
C LYS A 199 14.72 21.70 18.05
N ALA A 200 14.81 20.40 18.29
CA ALA A 200 15.85 19.54 17.73
C ALA A 200 15.48 19.05 16.33
N TYR A 201 14.19 18.79 16.08
CA TYR A 201 13.69 18.20 14.83
C TYR A 201 12.58 19.05 14.18
N PRO A 202 12.86 20.31 13.79
CA PRO A 202 11.83 21.21 13.26
C PRO A 202 11.25 20.76 11.91
N ASN A 203 11.98 19.90 11.18
CA ASN A 203 11.58 19.38 9.87
C ASN A 203 11.16 17.90 9.93
N SER A 204 11.12 17.28 11.11
CA SER A 204 10.68 15.88 11.25
C SER A 204 9.26 15.70 10.74
N TYR A 205 9.05 14.63 9.96
CA TYR A 205 7.72 14.26 9.47
C TYR A 205 6.75 14.06 10.61
N SER A 206 7.10 13.20 11.57
CA SER A 206 6.22 12.81 12.67
C SER A 206 5.92 13.98 13.59
N VAL A 207 6.89 14.86 13.85
CA VAL A 207 6.66 16.09 14.62
C VAL A 207 5.65 17.00 13.92
N ASN A 208 5.79 17.25 12.62
CA ASN A 208 4.87 18.11 11.89
C ASN A 208 3.47 17.48 11.75
N MET A 209 3.39 16.16 11.53
CA MET A 209 2.12 15.41 11.52
C MET A 209 1.43 15.42 12.89
N THR A 210 2.20 15.37 13.99
CA THR A 210 1.66 15.45 15.34
C THR A 210 1.16 16.86 15.67
N TYR A 211 1.81 17.92 15.18
CA TYR A 211 1.25 19.27 15.26
C TYR A 211 -0.06 19.39 14.47
N TYR A 212 -0.10 18.81 13.26
CA TYR A 212 -1.34 18.72 12.48
C TYR A 212 -2.48 18.12 13.32
N LEU A 213 -2.25 16.96 13.97
CA LEU A 213 -3.24 16.29 14.82
C LEU A 213 -3.64 17.15 16.03
N TYR A 214 -2.69 17.78 16.73
CA TYR A 214 -2.98 18.69 17.83
C TYR A 214 -3.96 19.78 17.40
N TYR A 215 -3.66 20.48 16.30
CA TYR A 215 -4.52 21.55 15.80
C TYR A 215 -5.85 21.04 15.25
N TYR A 216 -5.85 19.86 14.63
CA TYR A 216 -7.06 19.20 14.15
C TYR A 216 -8.03 18.89 15.30
N TYR A 217 -7.54 18.29 16.39
CA TYR A 217 -8.37 17.99 17.57
C TYR A 217 -8.83 19.24 18.34
N LYS A 218 -8.16 20.38 18.16
CA LYS A 218 -8.62 21.69 18.66
C LYS A 218 -9.62 22.38 17.72
N GLU A 219 -9.97 21.75 16.60
CA GLU A 219 -10.78 22.32 15.50
C GLU A 219 -10.15 23.59 14.90
N GLN A 220 -8.83 23.77 15.06
CA GLN A 220 -8.06 24.88 14.52
C GLN A 220 -7.56 24.54 13.11
N PHE A 221 -8.49 24.39 12.17
CA PHE A 221 -8.20 23.85 10.84
C PHE A 221 -7.19 24.67 10.02
N ASP A 222 -7.11 25.98 10.19
CA ASP A 222 -6.10 26.80 9.49
C ASP A 222 -4.67 26.45 9.91
N SER A 223 -4.44 26.28 11.21
CA SER A 223 -3.15 25.81 11.73
C SER A 223 -2.88 24.36 11.30
N SER A 224 -3.89 23.49 11.36
CA SER A 224 -3.80 22.11 10.89
C SER A 224 -3.35 22.04 9.41
N LYS A 225 -4.01 22.80 8.52
CA LYS A 225 -3.63 22.93 7.10
C LYS A 225 -2.24 23.52 6.90
N MET A 226 -1.79 24.44 7.76
CA MET A 226 -0.43 25.01 7.69
C MET A 226 0.63 23.92 7.89
N TYR A 227 0.50 23.09 8.93
CA TYR A 227 1.44 22.00 9.18
C TYR A 227 1.39 20.93 8.08
N LEU A 228 0.20 20.57 7.59
CA LEU A 228 0.08 19.65 6.46
C LEU A 228 0.80 20.18 5.21
N LYS A 229 0.62 21.46 4.85
CA LYS A 229 1.33 22.07 3.71
C LYS A 229 2.85 22.05 3.90
N LYS A 230 3.32 22.37 5.10
CA LYS A 230 4.75 22.28 5.44
C LYS A 230 5.26 20.85 5.28
N THR A 231 4.53 19.85 5.78
CA THR A 231 4.90 18.43 5.61
C THR A 231 4.92 18.04 4.13
N ILE A 232 3.95 18.49 3.34
CA ILE A 232 3.90 18.24 1.89
C ILE A 232 5.11 18.86 1.16
N GLU A 233 5.58 20.03 1.56
CA GLU A 233 6.76 20.67 0.97
C GLU A 233 8.04 19.89 1.29
N LEU A 234 8.17 19.39 2.52
CA LEU A 234 9.34 18.62 2.97
C LEU A 234 9.32 17.17 2.43
N TYR A 235 8.13 16.59 2.29
CA TYR A 235 7.91 15.18 1.97
C TYR A 235 6.87 15.02 0.86
N PRO A 236 7.18 15.47 -0.38
CA PRO A 236 6.19 15.63 -1.45
C PRO A 236 5.55 14.33 -1.95
N ASN A 237 6.20 13.19 -1.70
CA ASN A 237 5.76 11.85 -2.09
C ASN A 237 4.95 11.14 -0.99
N GLN A 238 4.86 11.71 0.21
CA GLN A 238 4.04 11.14 1.28
C GLN A 238 2.55 11.39 1.02
N ILE A 239 1.76 10.31 1.11
CA ILE A 239 0.34 10.32 0.73
C ILE A 239 -0.51 10.91 1.84
N GLU A 240 -0.28 10.48 3.08
CA GLU A 240 -1.08 10.82 4.26
C GLU A 240 -1.27 12.35 4.45
N PRO A 241 -0.25 13.22 4.35
CA PRO A 241 -0.45 14.66 4.56
C PRO A 241 -1.37 15.30 3.52
N ARG A 242 -1.27 14.86 2.25
CA ARG A 242 -2.13 15.35 1.16
C ARG A 242 -3.56 14.84 1.32
N GLU A 243 -3.72 13.59 1.73
CA GLU A 243 -5.02 12.98 1.99
C GLU A 243 -5.76 13.74 3.11
N ASN A 244 -5.09 13.99 4.23
CA ASN A 244 -5.64 14.77 5.34
C ASN A 244 -5.97 16.22 4.92
N LEU A 245 -5.12 16.85 4.11
CA LEU A 245 -5.40 18.18 3.58
C LEU A 245 -6.64 18.18 2.67
N ALA A 246 -6.78 17.16 1.81
CA ALA A 246 -7.95 16.99 0.95
C ALA A 246 -9.23 16.85 1.78
N LYS A 247 -9.22 16.02 2.83
CA LYS A 247 -10.35 15.80 3.74
C LYS A 247 -10.81 17.08 4.43
N ILE A 248 -9.88 17.85 5.00
CA ILE A 248 -10.22 19.13 5.64
C ILE A 248 -10.83 20.10 4.62
N LEU A 249 -10.19 20.26 3.47
CA LEU A 249 -10.68 21.16 2.42
C LEU A 249 -12.07 20.76 1.94
N PHE A 250 -12.33 19.47 1.78
CA PHE A 250 -13.63 18.96 1.38
C PHE A 250 -14.69 19.20 2.46
N GLY A 251 -14.36 18.94 3.74
CA GLY A 251 -15.24 19.22 4.88
C GLY A 251 -15.59 20.71 5.05
N GLU A 252 -14.69 21.61 4.65
CA GLU A 252 -14.94 23.06 4.58
C GLU A 252 -15.77 23.50 3.36
N GLY A 253 -16.19 22.56 2.50
CA GLY A 253 -16.88 22.84 1.23
C GLY A 253 -15.96 23.40 0.14
N ASN A 254 -14.64 23.38 0.34
CA ASN A 254 -13.66 23.81 -0.65
C ASN A 254 -13.31 22.68 -1.63
N THR A 255 -14.35 22.18 -2.32
CA THR A 255 -14.26 21.03 -3.24
C THR A 255 -13.21 21.24 -4.32
N PHE A 256 -13.05 22.46 -4.84
CA PHE A 256 -12.04 22.77 -5.85
C PHE A 256 -10.61 22.50 -5.36
N ARG A 257 -10.25 22.97 -4.15
CA ARG A 257 -8.90 22.76 -3.61
C ARG A 257 -8.70 21.32 -3.14
N ALA A 258 -9.74 20.66 -2.62
CA ALA A 258 -9.70 19.24 -2.28
C ALA A 258 -9.38 18.38 -3.52
N LYS A 259 -10.09 18.65 -4.62
CA LYS A 259 -9.87 17.99 -5.92
C LYS A 259 -8.45 18.14 -6.43
N LYS A 260 -7.82 19.30 -6.25
CA LYS A 260 -6.41 19.51 -6.61
C LYS A 260 -5.45 18.62 -5.82
N GLN A 261 -5.75 18.28 -4.56
CA GLN A 261 -4.94 17.33 -3.80
C GLN A 261 -5.16 15.90 -4.29
N VAL A 262 -6.41 15.50 -4.50
CA VAL A 262 -6.76 14.16 -4.99
C VAL A 262 -6.18 13.91 -6.39
N GLU A 263 -6.15 14.91 -7.28
CA GLU A 263 -5.47 14.84 -8.59
C GLU A 263 -4.00 14.48 -8.51
N VAL A 264 -3.30 14.87 -7.43
CA VAL A 264 -1.90 14.49 -7.22
C VAL A 264 -1.81 13.07 -6.69
N LEU A 265 -2.65 12.72 -5.71
CA LEU A 265 -2.68 11.39 -5.11
C LEU A 265 -3.02 10.28 -6.11
N MET A 266 -3.96 10.54 -7.01
CA MET A 266 -4.33 9.64 -8.12
C MET A 266 -3.18 9.29 -9.05
N VAL A 267 -2.11 10.07 -9.06
CA VAL A 267 -0.92 9.81 -9.88
C VAL A 267 0.17 9.08 -9.09
N LEU A 268 0.28 9.37 -7.78
CA LEU A 268 1.23 8.71 -6.89
C LEU A 268 0.80 7.27 -6.57
N PHE A 269 -0.47 7.09 -6.21
CA PHE A 269 -1.05 5.80 -5.85
C PHE A 269 -2.53 5.73 -6.28
N PRO A 270 -2.83 5.26 -7.50
CA PRO A 270 -4.21 5.10 -7.98
C PRO A 270 -4.94 3.87 -7.41
N GLY A 271 -4.78 3.63 -6.11
CA GLY A 271 -5.56 2.64 -5.38
C GLY A 271 -7.05 2.98 -5.32
N GLN A 272 -7.86 2.00 -4.92
CA GLN A 272 -9.30 2.17 -4.80
C GLN A 272 -9.69 3.20 -3.74
N ASP A 273 -8.91 3.35 -2.68
CA ASP A 273 -9.08 4.41 -1.68
C ASP A 273 -9.03 5.80 -2.32
N MET A 274 -8.02 6.08 -3.15
CA MET A 274 -7.88 7.35 -3.87
C MET A 274 -8.96 7.56 -4.93
N LYS A 275 -9.36 6.49 -5.62
CA LYS A 275 -10.47 6.54 -6.60
C LYS A 275 -11.82 6.81 -5.94
N ASN A 276 -12.04 6.32 -4.73
CA ASN A 276 -13.24 6.60 -3.96
C ASN A 276 -13.28 8.07 -3.50
N TYR A 277 -12.16 8.62 -3.03
CA TYR A 277 -12.08 10.06 -2.76
C TYR A 277 -12.40 10.91 -3.98
N MET A 278 -11.90 10.53 -5.16
CA MET A 278 -12.27 11.21 -6.41
C MET A 278 -13.76 11.07 -6.72
N SER A 279 -14.34 9.89 -6.46
CA SER A 279 -15.77 9.63 -6.67
C SER A 279 -16.66 10.48 -5.76
N GLU A 280 -16.27 10.69 -4.49
CA GLU A 280 -16.97 11.59 -3.55
C GLU A 280 -16.97 13.05 -4.06
N ILE A 281 -15.82 13.51 -4.57
CA ILE A 281 -15.69 14.85 -5.15
C ILE A 281 -16.56 14.99 -6.40
N LEU A 282 -16.52 13.99 -7.29
CA LEU A 282 -17.32 13.99 -8.52
C LEU A 282 -18.82 13.94 -8.22
N PHE A 283 -19.24 13.22 -7.17
CA PHE A 283 -20.63 13.18 -6.74
C PHE A 283 -21.16 14.58 -6.39
N VAL A 284 -20.38 15.40 -5.69
CA VAL A 284 -20.73 16.81 -5.41
C VAL A 284 -20.79 17.66 -6.68
N GLU A 285 -20.09 17.25 -7.74
CA GLU A 285 -20.12 17.89 -9.07
C GLU A 285 -21.18 17.31 -10.01
N ASP A 286 -22.10 16.46 -9.54
CA ASP A 286 -23.10 15.74 -10.35
C ASP A 286 -22.48 14.86 -11.44
N LYS A 287 -21.39 14.18 -11.06
CA LYS A 287 -20.57 13.31 -11.92
C LYS A 287 -20.26 12.00 -11.22
N LYS A 288 -19.79 11.02 -12.00
CA LYS A 288 -19.32 9.72 -11.52
C LYS A 288 -17.98 9.33 -12.17
N LEU A 289 -17.22 8.49 -11.47
CA LEU A 289 -16.01 7.87 -12.00
C LEU A 289 -16.32 6.48 -12.56
N ALA A 290 -16.37 6.35 -13.87
CA ALA A 290 -16.43 5.07 -14.56
C ALA A 290 -15.01 4.52 -14.75
N GLU A 291 -14.50 3.80 -13.76
CA GLU A 291 -13.09 3.37 -13.70
C GLU A 291 -12.61 2.50 -14.89
N LYS A 292 -13.52 1.80 -15.57
CA LYS A 292 -13.23 0.82 -16.65
C LYS A 292 -12.17 -0.24 -16.27
N ARG A 293 -12.05 -0.54 -14.97
CA ARG A 293 -11.15 -1.56 -14.41
C ARG A 293 -11.54 -2.94 -14.92
N LEU A 294 -10.55 -3.78 -15.24
CA LEU A 294 -10.74 -5.21 -15.46
C LEU A 294 -10.47 -5.99 -14.18
N ILE A 295 -11.35 -6.95 -13.89
CA ILE A 295 -11.04 -8.04 -12.98
C ILE A 295 -10.15 -9.00 -13.76
N ARG A 296 -8.97 -9.32 -13.23
CA ARG A 296 -8.04 -10.22 -13.90
C ARG A 296 -7.75 -11.46 -13.06
N PRO A 297 -7.55 -12.62 -13.70
CA PRO A 297 -7.26 -13.87 -13.02
C PRO A 297 -5.80 -14.00 -12.57
N ILE A 298 -4.92 -13.08 -12.96
CA ILE A 298 -3.47 -13.19 -12.81
C ILE A 298 -2.90 -12.00 -12.05
N PHE A 299 -2.03 -12.26 -11.08
CA PHE A 299 -1.22 -11.22 -10.45
C PHE A 299 -0.20 -10.64 -11.43
N PRO A 300 -0.15 -9.31 -11.58
CA PRO A 300 0.87 -8.69 -12.42
C PRO A 300 2.24 -8.76 -11.75
N ASN A 301 3.29 -8.55 -12.55
CA ASN A 301 4.68 -8.41 -12.07
C ASN A 301 5.20 -9.48 -11.07
N GLN A 302 4.79 -10.73 -11.23
CA GLN A 302 5.28 -11.83 -10.38
C GLN A 302 6.53 -12.52 -10.98
N ILE A 303 7.62 -11.78 -11.23
CA ILE A 303 8.85 -12.34 -11.83
C ILE A 303 9.43 -13.45 -10.95
N GLY A 304 9.84 -14.57 -11.55
CA GLY A 304 10.42 -15.72 -10.85
C GLY A 304 9.40 -16.66 -10.21
N LEU A 305 8.10 -16.38 -10.34
CA LEU A 305 7.03 -17.20 -9.77
C LEU A 305 6.26 -17.95 -10.87
N ASN A 306 6.06 -19.25 -10.64
CA ASN A 306 5.35 -20.13 -11.57
C ASN A 306 3.86 -20.17 -11.22
N PHE A 307 3.01 -19.78 -12.17
CA PHE A 307 1.55 -19.84 -12.02
C PHE A 307 0.96 -20.76 -13.08
N PRO A 308 -0.19 -21.41 -12.80
CA PRO A 308 -0.97 -22.06 -13.83
C PRO A 308 -1.22 -21.09 -14.99
N MET A 309 -1.06 -21.61 -16.20
CA MET A 309 -1.35 -20.84 -17.41
C MET A 309 -2.86 -20.68 -17.54
N GLU A 310 -3.31 -19.44 -17.66
CA GLU A 310 -4.70 -19.10 -17.85
C GLU A 310 -5.19 -19.45 -19.25
N LYS A 311 -6.50 -19.35 -19.42
CA LYS A 311 -7.16 -19.51 -20.71
C LYS A 311 -7.32 -18.16 -21.41
N ASN A 312 -7.78 -18.19 -22.66
CA ASN A 312 -8.14 -17.01 -23.44
C ASN A 312 -6.96 -16.03 -23.61
N HIS A 313 -7.25 -14.73 -23.70
CA HIS A 313 -6.25 -13.69 -23.91
C HIS A 313 -5.27 -13.53 -22.73
N TRP A 314 -5.69 -13.92 -21.51
CA TRP A 314 -4.84 -13.91 -20.32
C TRP A 314 -3.63 -14.86 -20.43
N LYS A 315 -3.75 -15.95 -21.20
CA LYS A 315 -2.61 -16.78 -21.61
C LYS A 315 -1.53 -15.99 -22.33
N ASP A 316 -1.95 -15.12 -23.26
CA ASP A 316 -1.03 -14.34 -24.08
C ASP A 316 -0.28 -13.28 -23.26
N TYR A 317 -0.96 -12.72 -22.24
CA TYR A 317 -0.33 -11.85 -21.25
C TYR A 317 0.77 -12.60 -20.46
N GLN A 318 0.49 -13.80 -19.95
CA GLN A 318 1.49 -14.59 -19.20
C GLN A 318 2.64 -15.06 -20.10
N GLU A 319 2.35 -15.52 -21.31
CA GLU A 319 3.39 -15.89 -22.29
C GLU A 319 4.29 -14.71 -22.65
N ALA A 320 3.74 -13.50 -22.74
CA ALA A 320 4.53 -12.29 -22.97
C ALA A 320 5.52 -12.07 -21.82
N LYS A 321 5.03 -12.08 -20.57
CA LYS A 321 5.90 -11.95 -19.38
C LYS A 321 7.07 -12.95 -19.40
N LEU A 322 6.81 -14.23 -19.65
CA LEU A 322 7.85 -15.27 -19.69
C LEU A 322 8.94 -15.00 -20.74
N LYS A 323 8.61 -14.33 -21.86
CA LYS A 323 9.60 -14.02 -22.92
C LYS A 323 10.65 -13.00 -22.52
N VAL A 324 10.34 -12.12 -21.57
CA VAL A 324 11.23 -11.04 -21.15
C VAL A 324 11.73 -11.20 -19.71
N GLU A 325 11.32 -12.27 -19.03
CA GLU A 325 11.63 -12.54 -17.62
C GLU A 325 13.14 -12.47 -17.33
N ALA A 326 13.98 -13.05 -18.20
CA ALA A 326 15.45 -13.02 -18.04
C ALA A 326 16.06 -11.61 -18.08
N PHE A 327 15.34 -10.63 -18.62
CA PHE A 327 15.77 -9.23 -18.72
C PHE A 327 15.02 -8.32 -17.73
N THR A 328 14.14 -8.87 -16.90
CA THR A 328 13.24 -8.09 -16.06
C THR A 328 13.68 -8.16 -14.60
N GLU A 329 13.80 -7.01 -13.96
CA GLU A 329 14.06 -6.92 -12.53
C GLU A 329 12.83 -7.34 -11.71
N VAL A 330 13.00 -7.62 -10.42
CA VAL A 330 11.88 -7.90 -9.50
C VAL A 330 10.86 -6.75 -9.44
N THR A 331 11.31 -5.52 -9.71
CA THR A 331 10.48 -4.31 -9.83
C THR A 331 9.60 -4.30 -11.08
N GLY A 332 9.83 -5.21 -12.03
CA GLY A 332 9.14 -5.25 -13.33
C GLY A 332 9.69 -4.29 -14.37
N ILE A 333 10.83 -3.64 -14.09
CA ILE A 333 11.54 -2.85 -15.09
C ILE A 333 12.37 -3.79 -15.97
N ILE A 334 12.13 -3.69 -17.27
CA ILE A 334 12.84 -4.44 -18.30
C ILE A 334 14.13 -3.70 -18.64
N LYS A 335 15.28 -4.36 -18.46
CA LYS A 335 16.59 -3.86 -18.88
C LYS A 335 16.70 -3.88 -20.41
N GLU A 336 17.57 -3.04 -20.96
CA GLU A 336 17.84 -3.03 -22.41
C GLU A 336 18.19 -4.44 -22.92
N ASN A 337 17.55 -4.83 -24.02
CA ASN A 337 17.66 -6.16 -24.61
C ASN A 337 17.21 -6.16 -26.09
N ASP A 338 17.45 -7.28 -26.77
CA ASP A 338 17.13 -7.45 -28.19
C ASP A 338 15.68 -7.91 -28.47
N VAL A 339 14.88 -8.20 -27.44
CA VAL A 339 13.51 -8.75 -27.56
C VAL A 339 12.46 -7.65 -27.65
N THR A 340 12.62 -6.57 -26.89
CA THR A 340 11.64 -5.48 -26.82
C THR A 340 12.29 -4.14 -26.47
N LYS A 341 11.68 -3.06 -26.96
CA LYS A 341 12.00 -1.67 -26.55
C LYS A 341 11.13 -1.18 -25.40
N GLU A 342 10.17 -1.99 -24.97
CA GLU A 342 9.27 -1.64 -23.87
C GLU A 342 10.01 -1.70 -22.54
N LYS A 343 9.81 -0.67 -21.70
CA LYS A 343 10.51 -0.52 -20.42
C LYS A 343 9.79 -1.24 -19.28
N TYR A 344 8.46 -1.32 -19.34
CA TYR A 344 7.64 -1.83 -18.26
C TYR A 344 7.04 -3.18 -18.62
N LEU A 345 7.24 -4.18 -17.76
CA LEU A 345 6.70 -5.53 -17.94
C LEU A 345 5.19 -5.52 -18.15
N GLU A 346 4.47 -4.68 -17.40
CA GLU A 346 3.03 -4.57 -17.51
C GLU A 346 2.66 -4.06 -18.92
N MET A 347 3.28 -2.98 -19.38
CA MET A 347 3.04 -2.45 -20.73
C MET A 347 3.39 -3.44 -21.83
N TYR A 348 4.48 -4.19 -21.68
CA TYR A 348 4.87 -5.20 -22.65
C TYR A 348 3.82 -6.31 -22.74
N SER A 349 3.37 -6.80 -21.58
CA SER A 349 2.41 -7.89 -21.48
C SER A 349 1.04 -7.48 -22.04
N TRP A 350 0.57 -6.27 -21.72
CA TRP A 350 -0.66 -5.71 -22.30
C TRP A 350 -0.58 -5.53 -23.81
N LYS A 351 0.47 -4.88 -24.33
CA LYS A 351 0.66 -4.67 -25.78
C LYS A 351 0.68 -6.00 -26.54
N ARG A 352 1.38 -7.02 -26.02
CA ARG A 352 1.43 -8.36 -26.63
C ARG A 352 0.08 -9.07 -26.60
N MET A 353 -0.64 -8.99 -25.49
CA MET A 353 -1.99 -9.55 -25.36
C MET A 353 -2.94 -8.92 -26.38
N LEU A 354 -2.96 -7.59 -26.48
CA LEU A 354 -3.79 -6.85 -27.46
C LEU A 354 -3.39 -7.18 -28.90
N GLU A 355 -2.10 -7.21 -29.21
CA GLU A 355 -1.58 -7.56 -30.54
C GLU A 355 -2.07 -8.94 -30.99
N LYS A 356 -1.89 -9.98 -30.15
CA LYS A 356 -2.31 -11.34 -30.47
C LYS A 356 -3.82 -11.53 -30.59
N ASN A 357 -4.60 -10.69 -29.91
CA ASN A 357 -6.05 -10.78 -29.88
C ASN A 357 -6.74 -9.74 -30.78
N ARG A 358 -5.98 -8.97 -31.57
CA ARG A 358 -6.47 -7.83 -32.37
C ARG A 358 -7.53 -8.21 -33.40
N THR A 359 -7.49 -9.43 -33.93
CA THR A 359 -8.50 -9.91 -34.89
C THR A 359 -9.81 -10.27 -34.21
N LYS A 360 -9.75 -10.91 -33.03
CA LYS A 360 -10.95 -11.34 -32.31
C LYS A 360 -11.59 -10.22 -31.51
N LYS A 361 -10.80 -9.23 -31.08
CA LYS A 361 -11.18 -8.12 -30.19
C LYS A 361 -12.16 -8.54 -29.09
N PRO A 362 -11.72 -9.36 -28.11
CA PRO A 362 -12.57 -9.75 -26.99
C PRO A 362 -13.22 -8.52 -26.36
N GLU A 363 -14.52 -8.61 -26.04
CA GLU A 363 -15.30 -7.48 -25.51
C GLU A 363 -14.69 -6.91 -24.22
N GLU A 364 -14.17 -7.78 -23.35
CA GLU A 364 -13.43 -7.42 -22.13
C GLU A 364 -12.26 -6.46 -22.41
N LEU A 365 -11.63 -6.55 -23.59
CA LEU A 365 -10.48 -5.72 -23.98
C LEU A 365 -10.89 -4.49 -24.81
N ALA A 366 -12.18 -4.25 -25.04
CA ALA A 366 -12.66 -3.18 -25.94
C ALA A 366 -12.13 -1.80 -25.53
N PHE A 367 -12.20 -1.47 -24.23
CA PHE A 367 -11.67 -0.20 -23.73
C PHE A 367 -10.15 -0.12 -23.82
N ALA A 368 -9.44 -1.25 -23.60
CA ALA A 368 -7.99 -1.31 -23.76
C ALA A 368 -7.56 -1.00 -25.21
N TYR A 369 -8.27 -1.54 -26.22
CA TYR A 369 -8.03 -1.19 -27.63
C TYR A 369 -8.30 0.29 -27.91
N GLN A 370 -9.38 0.86 -27.37
CA GLN A 370 -9.68 2.28 -27.52
C GLN A 370 -8.53 3.14 -26.95
N MET A 371 -7.98 2.75 -25.80
CA MET A 371 -6.88 3.48 -25.15
C MET A 371 -5.56 3.29 -25.89
N GLU A 372 -5.30 2.12 -26.47
CA GLU A 372 -4.16 1.90 -27.36
C GLU A 372 -4.23 2.79 -28.61
N GLU A 373 -5.37 2.83 -29.29
CA GLU A 373 -5.61 3.68 -30.47
C GLU A 373 -5.47 5.18 -30.15
N ALA A 374 -5.81 5.59 -28.93
CA ALA A 374 -5.66 6.95 -28.43
C ALA A 374 -4.25 7.29 -27.91
N GLY A 375 -3.32 6.33 -27.86
CA GLY A 375 -1.98 6.53 -27.27
C GLY A 375 -2.00 6.72 -25.74
N LEU A 376 -2.98 6.13 -25.06
CA LEU A 376 -3.23 6.25 -23.61
C LEU A 376 -3.34 4.89 -22.91
N LEU A 377 -2.85 3.81 -23.54
CA LEU A 377 -2.84 2.47 -22.94
C LEU A 377 -2.08 2.44 -21.61
N ASP A 378 -1.00 3.22 -21.49
CA ASP A 378 -0.23 3.35 -20.25
C ASP A 378 -1.03 4.02 -19.13
N CYS A 379 -1.71 5.13 -19.41
CA CYS A 379 -2.64 5.75 -18.46
C CYS A 379 -3.72 4.76 -18.01
N TYR A 380 -4.30 3.99 -18.95
CA TYR A 380 -5.30 2.99 -18.62
C TYR A 380 -4.77 1.86 -17.72
N VAL A 381 -3.59 1.34 -18.05
CA VAL A 381 -2.95 0.26 -17.29
C VAL A 381 -2.54 0.74 -15.90
N PHE A 382 -1.83 1.86 -15.81
CA PHE A 382 -1.28 2.37 -14.55
C PHE A 382 -2.31 3.09 -13.66
N PHE A 383 -3.44 3.55 -14.19
CA PHE A 383 -4.52 4.14 -13.39
C PHE A 383 -5.69 3.18 -13.18
N SER A 384 -6.43 2.84 -14.25
CA SER A 384 -7.67 2.07 -14.13
C SER A 384 -7.41 0.66 -13.63
N ASN A 385 -6.34 0.03 -14.12
CA ASN A 385 -5.92 -1.31 -13.73
C ASN A 385 -4.77 -1.28 -12.74
N TYR A 386 -4.59 -0.23 -11.94
CA TYR A 386 -3.53 -0.19 -10.94
C TYR A 386 -3.54 -1.42 -10.00
N HIS A 387 -2.36 -1.93 -9.68
CA HIS A 387 -2.16 -2.98 -8.67
C HIS A 387 -0.79 -2.81 -8.01
N ILE A 388 -0.71 -3.16 -6.72
CA ILE A 388 0.51 -2.98 -5.93
C ILE A 388 1.74 -3.67 -6.52
N ASP A 389 1.56 -4.84 -7.13
CA ASP A 389 2.71 -5.63 -7.61
C ASP A 389 3.50 -4.92 -8.71
N PHE A 390 2.90 -3.99 -9.45
CA PHE A 390 3.62 -3.17 -10.43
C PHE A 390 3.81 -1.71 -9.98
N ALA A 391 3.60 -1.41 -8.70
CA ALA A 391 3.80 -0.07 -8.12
C ALA A 391 5.08 0.61 -8.61
N ALA A 392 6.21 -0.09 -8.52
CA ALA A 392 7.51 0.45 -8.94
C ALA A 392 7.54 0.87 -10.42
N GLN A 393 6.83 0.16 -11.30
CA GLN A 393 6.69 0.53 -12.72
C GLN A 393 5.85 1.80 -12.88
N ALA A 394 4.73 1.88 -12.16
CA ALA A 394 3.84 3.04 -12.19
C ALA A 394 4.52 4.29 -11.61
N GLU A 395 5.24 4.16 -10.49
CA GLU A 395 6.03 5.23 -9.88
C GLU A 395 7.12 5.73 -10.81
N ASP A 396 7.88 4.81 -11.42
CA ASP A 396 8.92 5.19 -12.36
C ASP A 396 8.36 5.91 -13.59
N TRP A 397 7.23 5.44 -14.12
CA TRP A 397 6.52 6.09 -15.21
C TRP A 397 5.97 7.47 -14.82
N ALA A 398 5.46 7.61 -13.60
CA ALA A 398 4.89 8.84 -13.07
C ALA A 398 5.93 9.91 -12.70
N LYS A 399 7.25 9.61 -12.73
CA LYS A 399 8.30 10.64 -12.54
C LYS A 399 8.24 11.75 -13.58
N SER A 400 7.75 11.46 -14.79
CA SER A 400 7.59 12.45 -15.86
C SER A 400 6.34 13.30 -15.63
N ASP A 401 6.51 14.63 -15.54
CA ASP A 401 5.38 15.56 -15.40
C ASP A 401 4.41 15.50 -16.58
N GLU A 402 4.90 15.16 -17.77
CA GLU A 402 4.05 14.90 -18.95
C GLU A 402 3.12 13.71 -18.69
N ASN A 403 3.64 12.61 -18.14
CA ASN A 403 2.84 11.43 -17.83
C ASN A 403 1.80 11.71 -16.74
N LYS A 404 2.15 12.51 -15.71
CA LYS A 404 1.19 12.95 -14.70
C LYS A 404 0.02 13.71 -15.32
N GLU A 405 0.32 14.61 -16.27
CA GLU A 405 -0.70 15.40 -16.96
C GLU A 405 -1.51 14.54 -17.95
N ARG A 406 -0.87 13.59 -18.64
CA ARG A 406 -1.56 12.59 -19.48
C ARG A 406 -2.57 11.78 -18.65
N THR A 407 -2.21 11.33 -17.45
CA THR A 407 -3.14 10.61 -16.56
C THR A 407 -4.34 11.46 -16.17
N LYS A 408 -4.13 12.72 -15.76
CA LYS A 408 -5.25 13.62 -15.43
C LYS A 408 -6.20 13.80 -16.60
N ASN A 409 -5.64 14.05 -17.79
CA ASN A 409 -6.44 14.20 -19.01
C ASN A 409 -7.18 12.92 -19.38
N PHE A 410 -6.54 11.76 -19.22
CA PHE A 410 -7.18 10.46 -19.40
C PHE A 410 -8.38 10.28 -18.45
N VAL A 411 -8.20 10.53 -17.14
CA VAL A 411 -9.27 10.44 -16.15
C VAL A 411 -10.45 11.33 -16.52
N TYR A 412 -10.21 12.63 -16.75
CA TYR A 412 -11.29 13.58 -17.02
C TYR A 412 -11.99 13.35 -18.36
N LYS A 413 -11.25 12.89 -19.38
CA LYS A 413 -11.81 12.71 -20.72
C LYS A 413 -12.53 11.39 -20.91
N TYR A 414 -12.07 10.32 -20.25
CA TYR A 414 -12.54 8.96 -20.53
C TYR A 414 -13.22 8.26 -19.35
N LEU A 415 -12.98 8.71 -18.12
CA LEU A 415 -13.52 8.04 -16.92
C LEU A 415 -14.54 8.89 -16.18
N VAL A 416 -14.54 10.22 -16.35
CA VAL A 416 -15.55 11.09 -15.72
C VAL A 416 -16.78 11.17 -16.62
N GLU A 417 -17.91 10.73 -16.08
CA GLU A 417 -19.23 10.75 -16.74
C GLU A 417 -20.19 11.62 -15.91
N LEU A 418 -21.26 12.14 -16.51
CA LEU A 418 -22.35 12.77 -15.74
C LEU A 418 -23.05 11.72 -14.88
N ALA A 419 -23.58 12.12 -13.72
CA ALA A 419 -24.46 11.26 -12.95
C ALA A 419 -25.77 11.04 -13.74
N ASP A 420 -26.31 9.82 -13.68
CA ASP A 420 -27.59 9.45 -14.33
C ASP A 420 -28.80 9.81 -13.47
#